data_AF-A0A6J2VFX5-F1
#
_entry.id   AF-A0A6J2VFX5-F1
#
_cell.length_a   1.000
_cell.length_b   1.000
_cell.length_c   1.000
_cell.angle_alpha   90.00
_cell.angle_beta   90.00
_cell.angle_gamma   90.00
#
_symmetry.space_group_name_H-M   'P 1'
#
loop_
_entity.id
_entity.type
_entity.pdbx_description
1 polymer ?
#
loop_
_entity_poly.entity_id
_entity_poly.type
_entity_poly.pdbx_seq_one_letter_code
_entity_poly.pdbx_strand_id
1 'polypeptide(L)'
;MDQVPEPPSVKELERVLWGGKKSGNHVDEVWPNLFLGNMSIANDRYGLWKLGITHVLNAAHGRMHCQGSHEFYGSCIDYHGVPAEDSPAFDLSPYLCPSAEFIHNALTSPAGRILVHCAVGVSRSATLVLAYLMIYHNFPLLEAIKKVKENRWIFPNRGFLKQLRALDMRLHQRLERMAAAKFSKKEYLSVKDLEKVLDSCKLDLHQIDEVWPNIYIGNVAIAQNRTALQRLGITHILNAAHSKRGSIGDQSFYGTKFVYFGIPADDSTHFDLDIYFRPAADFIHKALKTPDGKILVHCIMGMSRSSTLVLAYLMLYHHMPLRSAIQKVIQKRAIYPNRNFLALLLDLDLQLKSKPKTCTLL
;
A
#
# COMPACT_ATOMS: atom_id res chain seq x y z
N MET A 1 28.23 13.39 12.61
CA MET A 1 26.99 12.83 12.02
C MET A 1 27.29 12.68 10.55
N ASP A 2 27.72 11.50 10.14
CA ASP A 2 27.93 11.25 8.71
C ASP A 2 26.56 11.31 8.02
N GLN A 3 26.46 12.15 6.99
CA GLN A 3 25.27 12.22 6.15
C GLN A 3 25.05 10.86 5.53
N VAL A 4 23.89 10.28 5.80
CA VAL A 4 23.47 9.04 5.16
C VAL A 4 23.38 9.27 3.64
N PRO A 5 23.90 8.36 2.81
CA PRO A 5 23.88 8.54 1.36
C PRO A 5 22.44 8.60 0.85
N GLU A 6 22.06 9.72 0.22
CA GLU A 6 20.80 9.82 -0.52
C GLU A 6 20.76 8.72 -1.60
N PRO A 7 19.61 8.05 -1.84
CA PRO A 7 19.53 7.08 -2.92
C PRO A 7 19.91 7.72 -4.27
N PRO A 8 20.67 7.02 -5.13
CA PRO A 8 21.21 7.60 -6.35
C PRO A 8 20.13 8.27 -7.18
N SER A 9 20.45 9.41 -7.79
CA SER A 9 19.56 10.14 -8.68
C SER A 9 19.07 9.24 -9.83
N VAL A 10 17.93 9.58 -10.42
CA VAL A 10 17.40 8.82 -11.57
C VAL A 10 18.44 8.71 -12.69
N LYS A 11 19.23 9.77 -12.94
CA LYS A 11 20.30 9.76 -13.94
C LYS A 11 21.39 8.75 -13.61
N GLU A 12 21.76 8.61 -12.34
CA GLU A 12 22.77 7.63 -11.91
C GLU A 12 22.23 6.20 -12.00
N LEU A 13 20.98 5.98 -11.60
CA LEU A 13 20.31 4.69 -11.79
C LEU A 13 20.24 4.30 -13.27
N GLU A 14 19.89 5.24 -14.15
CA GLU A 14 19.90 5.04 -15.60
C GLU A 14 21.29 4.60 -16.09
N ARG A 15 22.37 5.27 -15.68
CA ARG A 15 23.75 4.85 -16.03
C ARG A 15 24.05 3.42 -15.60
N VAL A 16 23.63 3.04 -14.39
CA VAL A 16 23.79 1.67 -13.90
C VAL A 16 23.01 0.69 -14.78
N LEU A 17 21.78 1.01 -15.17
CA LEU A 17 20.90 0.15 -15.97
C LEU A 17 21.37 -0.04 -17.43
N TRP A 18 22.12 0.92 -17.98
CA TRP A 18 22.69 0.82 -19.34
C TRP A 18 23.76 -0.28 -19.48
N GLY A 19 24.40 -0.71 -18.39
CA GLY A 19 25.35 -1.83 -18.40
C GLY A 19 24.68 -3.18 -18.12
N GLY A 20 25.20 -4.30 -18.63
CA GLY A 20 24.76 -5.65 -18.26
C GLY A 20 24.64 -6.62 -19.43
N LYS A 21 24.54 -7.92 -19.13
CA LYS A 21 24.38 -8.97 -20.13
C LYS A 21 22.94 -8.95 -20.64
N LYS A 22 22.74 -8.62 -21.93
CA LYS A 22 21.43 -8.76 -22.59
C LYS A 22 21.13 -10.26 -22.71
N SER A 23 20.30 -10.81 -21.83
CA SER A 23 19.74 -12.15 -22.04
C SER A 23 18.63 -12.05 -23.09
N GLY A 24 18.71 -12.87 -24.15
CA GLY A 24 17.61 -13.06 -25.11
C GLY A 24 16.50 -13.99 -24.59
N ASN A 25 16.62 -14.43 -23.33
CA ASN A 25 15.73 -15.42 -22.73
C ASN A 25 14.37 -14.81 -22.42
N HIS A 26 13.32 -15.61 -22.61
CA HIS A 26 11.96 -15.24 -22.26
C HIS A 26 11.73 -15.17 -20.74
N VAL A 27 12.60 -15.81 -19.95
CA VAL A 27 12.55 -15.88 -18.50
C VAL A 27 13.94 -16.11 -17.94
N ASP A 28 14.26 -15.50 -16.80
CA ASP A 28 15.45 -15.78 -16.02
C ASP A 28 15.09 -15.83 -14.53
N GLU A 29 15.73 -16.71 -13.76
CA GLU A 29 15.64 -16.71 -12.30
C GLU A 29 16.50 -15.57 -11.77
N VAL A 30 15.88 -14.58 -11.11
CA VAL A 30 16.57 -13.35 -10.65
C VAL A 30 16.80 -13.31 -9.14
N TRP A 31 16.14 -14.22 -8.42
CA TRP A 31 16.24 -14.45 -6.99
C TRP A 31 15.72 -15.88 -6.71
N PRO A 32 16.14 -16.59 -5.64
CA PRO A 32 15.72 -17.97 -5.41
C PRO A 32 14.21 -18.20 -5.56
N ASN A 33 13.84 -19.06 -6.51
CA ASN A 33 12.47 -19.42 -6.91
C ASN A 33 11.61 -18.27 -7.47
N LEU A 34 12.22 -17.11 -7.76
CA LEU A 34 11.58 -15.92 -8.32
C LEU A 34 12.09 -15.66 -9.74
N PHE A 35 11.21 -15.88 -10.71
CA PHE A 35 11.48 -15.77 -12.13
C PHE A 35 10.94 -14.45 -12.67
N LEU A 36 11.75 -13.76 -13.48
CA LEU A 36 11.36 -12.55 -14.18
C LEU A 36 11.31 -12.82 -15.68
N GLY A 37 10.16 -12.59 -16.31
CA GLY A 37 9.95 -12.96 -17.70
C GLY A 37 9.05 -12.03 -18.50
N ASN A 38 8.85 -12.41 -19.76
CA ASN A 38 8.02 -11.71 -20.73
C ASN A 38 6.69 -12.44 -21.00
N MET A 39 5.87 -11.94 -21.92
CA MET A 39 4.60 -12.59 -22.26
C MET A 39 4.77 -13.96 -22.93
N SER A 40 5.92 -14.25 -23.55
CA SER A 40 6.14 -15.51 -24.24
C SER A 40 6.15 -16.68 -23.26
N ILE A 41 6.90 -16.56 -22.16
CA ILE A 41 6.89 -17.60 -21.11
C ILE A 41 5.54 -17.65 -20.39
N ALA A 42 4.88 -16.51 -20.19
CA ALA A 42 3.60 -16.45 -19.50
C ALA A 42 2.49 -17.19 -20.27
N ASN A 43 2.57 -17.22 -21.60
CA ASN A 43 1.64 -17.95 -22.46
C ASN A 43 2.07 -19.39 -22.76
N ASP A 44 3.25 -19.83 -22.31
CA ASP A 44 3.77 -21.19 -22.49
C ASP A 44 3.46 -22.05 -21.25
N ARG A 45 2.28 -22.69 -21.24
CA ARG A 45 1.86 -23.56 -20.12
C ARG A 45 2.80 -24.72 -19.86
N TYR A 46 3.41 -25.28 -20.90
CA TYR A 46 4.38 -26.37 -20.75
C TYR A 46 5.67 -25.86 -20.12
N GLY A 47 6.17 -24.68 -20.56
CA GLY A 47 7.32 -24.01 -19.96
C GLY A 47 7.11 -23.68 -18.48
N LEU A 48 5.95 -23.12 -18.13
CA LEU A 48 5.58 -22.84 -16.73
C LEU A 48 5.55 -24.11 -15.88
N TRP A 49 4.92 -25.18 -16.39
CA TRP A 49 4.87 -26.47 -15.71
C TRP A 49 6.28 -27.07 -15.53
N LYS A 50 7.11 -27.03 -16.56
CA LYS A 50 8.49 -27.54 -16.54
C LYS A 50 9.37 -26.79 -15.53
N LEU A 51 9.15 -25.47 -15.38
CA LEU A 51 9.80 -24.65 -14.36
C LEU A 51 9.22 -24.85 -12.95
N GLY A 52 8.07 -25.53 -12.84
CA GLY A 52 7.35 -25.75 -11.60
C GLY A 52 6.70 -24.49 -11.05
N ILE A 53 6.31 -23.55 -11.92
CA ILE A 53 5.67 -22.29 -11.51
C ILE A 53 4.32 -22.58 -10.85
N THR A 54 4.15 -22.10 -9.62
CA THR A 54 2.92 -22.22 -8.83
C THR A 54 2.16 -20.90 -8.70
N HIS A 55 2.83 -19.77 -8.94
CA HIS A 55 2.24 -18.44 -8.84
C HIS A 55 2.64 -17.58 -10.05
N VAL A 56 1.72 -16.75 -10.52
CA VAL A 56 1.97 -15.79 -11.60
C VAL A 56 1.53 -14.39 -11.19
N LEU A 57 2.46 -13.45 -11.23
CA LEU A 57 2.23 -12.01 -11.09
C LEU A 57 2.37 -11.34 -12.45
N ASN A 58 1.24 -10.90 -13.02
CA ASN A 58 1.18 -10.20 -14.29
C ASN A 58 1.15 -8.69 -14.08
N ALA A 59 2.26 -8.02 -14.34
CA ALA A 59 2.42 -6.57 -14.22
C ALA A 59 1.82 -5.77 -15.39
N ALA A 60 1.05 -6.41 -16.27
CA ALA A 60 0.41 -5.82 -17.44
C ALA A 60 -1.01 -6.37 -17.66
N HIS A 61 -1.70 -6.74 -16.58
CA HIS A 61 -3.01 -7.38 -16.68
C HIS A 61 -4.04 -6.52 -17.44
N GLY A 62 -4.84 -7.17 -18.29
CA GLY A 62 -5.86 -6.49 -19.11
C GLY A 62 -5.29 -5.69 -20.29
N ARG A 63 -3.98 -5.74 -20.55
CA ARG A 63 -3.36 -5.10 -21.73
C ARG A 63 -3.29 -6.08 -22.90
N MET A 64 -3.21 -5.56 -24.13
CA MET A 64 -3.01 -6.35 -25.34
C MET A 64 -1.87 -7.36 -25.14
N HIS A 65 -2.15 -8.64 -25.45
CA HIS A 65 -1.22 -9.78 -25.31
C HIS A 65 -0.80 -10.13 -23.87
N CYS A 66 -1.43 -9.54 -22.85
CA CYS A 66 -1.25 -9.88 -21.43
C CYS A 66 -2.62 -10.16 -20.76
N GLN A 67 -3.48 -10.90 -21.46
CA GLN A 67 -4.85 -11.24 -21.03
C GLN A 67 -4.93 -12.42 -20.05
N GLY A 68 -3.78 -12.92 -19.56
CA GLY A 68 -3.75 -13.97 -18.56
C GLY A 68 -4.72 -13.67 -17.41
N SER A 69 -5.57 -14.64 -17.10
CA SER A 69 -6.57 -14.61 -16.03
C SER A 69 -6.49 -15.92 -15.26
N HIS A 70 -7.19 -16.00 -14.12
CA HIS A 70 -7.31 -17.26 -13.39
C HIS A 70 -7.86 -18.40 -14.27
N GLU A 71 -8.74 -18.08 -15.22
CA GLU A 71 -9.28 -19.06 -16.18
C GLU A 71 -8.22 -19.59 -17.16
N PHE A 72 -7.27 -18.76 -17.56
CA PHE A 72 -6.18 -19.17 -18.48
C PHE A 72 -5.23 -20.17 -17.83
N TYR A 73 -4.84 -19.90 -16.58
CA TYR A 73 -3.88 -20.72 -15.85
C TYR A 73 -4.52 -21.92 -15.12
N GLY A 74 -5.84 -21.87 -14.88
CA GLY A 74 -6.57 -22.91 -14.16
C GLY A 74 -6.26 -22.92 -12.65
N SER A 75 -6.74 -23.94 -11.95
CA SER A 75 -6.64 -24.05 -10.49
C SER A 75 -5.25 -24.38 -9.95
N CYS A 76 -4.28 -24.68 -10.82
CA CYS A 76 -2.93 -25.09 -10.43
C CYS A 76 -1.98 -23.92 -10.18
N ILE A 77 -2.34 -22.71 -10.61
CA ILE A 77 -1.52 -21.51 -10.49
C ILE A 77 -2.35 -20.42 -9.81
N ASP A 78 -1.83 -19.90 -8.71
CA ASP A 78 -2.39 -18.68 -8.11
C ASP A 78 -1.95 -17.45 -8.92
N TYR A 79 -2.90 -16.56 -9.19
CA TYR A 79 -2.73 -15.48 -10.15
C TYR A 79 -3.02 -14.12 -9.54
N HIS A 80 -2.07 -13.19 -9.66
CA HIS A 80 -2.25 -11.79 -9.30
C HIS A 80 -2.01 -10.88 -10.52
N GLY A 81 -3.00 -10.06 -10.85
CA GLY A 81 -2.95 -9.15 -11.99
C GLY A 81 -2.83 -7.69 -11.55
N VAL A 82 -1.81 -6.98 -12.03
CA VAL A 82 -1.63 -5.54 -11.87
C VAL A 82 -1.88 -4.86 -13.23
N PRO A 83 -2.89 -3.98 -13.36
CA PRO A 83 -3.28 -3.38 -14.64
C PRO A 83 -2.41 -2.19 -15.06
N ALA A 84 -1.08 -2.33 -14.98
CA ALA A 84 -0.14 -1.23 -15.17
C ALA A 84 0.19 -0.91 -16.64
N GLU A 85 0.26 0.39 -16.92
CA GLU A 85 0.78 0.95 -18.18
C GLU A 85 2.28 1.16 -18.09
N ASP A 86 3.02 0.90 -19.17
CA ASP A 86 4.45 1.17 -19.21
C ASP A 86 4.74 2.64 -19.52
N SER A 87 4.14 3.53 -18.75
CA SER A 87 4.24 4.97 -18.93
C SER A 87 4.95 5.60 -17.73
N PRO A 88 5.86 6.56 -17.94
CA PRO A 88 6.41 7.36 -16.86
C PRO A 88 5.36 8.13 -16.04
N ALA A 89 4.13 8.28 -16.55
CA ALA A 89 3.02 8.92 -15.86
C ALA A 89 2.16 7.94 -15.05
N PHE A 90 2.31 6.63 -15.22
CA PHE A 90 1.51 5.64 -14.48
C PHE A 90 1.98 5.55 -13.03
N ASP A 91 1.05 5.68 -12.08
CA ASP A 91 1.36 5.51 -10.66
C ASP A 91 1.31 4.03 -10.26
N LEU A 92 2.49 3.43 -10.12
CA LEU A 92 2.66 2.04 -9.68
C LEU A 92 2.73 1.93 -8.15
N SER A 93 2.86 3.05 -7.42
CA SER A 93 3.04 3.06 -5.97
C SER A 93 1.95 2.31 -5.19
N PRO A 94 0.66 2.33 -5.58
CA PRO A 94 -0.40 1.56 -4.90
C PRO A 94 -0.22 0.04 -5.02
N TYR A 95 0.55 -0.42 -6.01
CA TYR A 95 0.73 -1.83 -6.34
C TYR A 95 2.04 -2.41 -5.82
N LEU A 96 3.00 -1.59 -5.38
CA LEU A 96 4.32 -2.06 -4.96
C LEU A 96 4.24 -3.02 -3.76
N CYS A 97 3.54 -2.62 -2.68
CA CYS A 97 3.40 -3.44 -1.49
C CYS A 97 2.52 -4.68 -1.71
N PRO A 98 1.31 -4.59 -2.31
CA PRO A 98 0.51 -5.79 -2.59
C PRO A 98 1.24 -6.81 -3.49
N SER A 99 1.99 -6.33 -4.49
CA SER A 99 2.79 -7.20 -5.36
C SER A 99 3.93 -7.87 -4.60
N ALA A 100 4.63 -7.12 -3.74
CA ALA A 100 5.69 -7.65 -2.91
C ALA A 100 5.16 -8.70 -1.91
N GLU A 101 3.99 -8.47 -1.32
CA GLU A 101 3.31 -9.42 -0.42
C GLU A 101 2.92 -10.70 -1.17
N PHE A 102 2.36 -10.59 -2.38
CA PHE A 102 2.07 -11.75 -3.22
C PHE A 102 3.32 -12.56 -3.55
N ILE A 103 4.43 -11.89 -3.91
CA ILE A 103 5.72 -12.54 -4.14
C ILE A 103 6.23 -13.23 -2.86
N HIS A 104 6.15 -12.55 -1.72
CA HIS A 104 6.61 -13.10 -0.44
C HIS A 104 5.81 -14.34 -0.02
N ASN A 105 4.48 -14.27 -0.11
CA ASN A 105 3.60 -15.39 0.24
C ASN A 105 3.87 -16.60 -0.66
N ALA A 106 4.02 -16.39 -1.97
CA ALA A 106 4.39 -17.44 -2.90
C ALA A 106 5.70 -18.13 -2.49
N LEU A 107 6.72 -17.35 -2.12
CA LEU A 107 8.05 -17.86 -1.75
C LEU A 107 8.15 -18.39 -0.32
N THR A 108 7.12 -18.20 0.52
CA THR A 108 7.07 -18.75 1.88
C THR A 108 6.78 -20.25 1.86
N SER A 109 6.09 -20.74 0.82
CA SER A 109 5.86 -22.16 0.63
C SER A 109 7.15 -22.86 0.15
N PRO A 110 7.55 -24.01 0.72
CA PRO A 110 8.75 -24.74 0.29
C PRO A 110 8.74 -25.16 -1.19
N ALA A 111 7.56 -25.35 -1.78
CA ALA A 111 7.38 -25.68 -3.19
C ALA A 111 7.00 -24.45 -4.05
N GLY A 112 6.99 -23.27 -3.45
CA GLY A 112 6.59 -22.02 -4.08
C GLY A 112 7.59 -21.55 -5.12
N ARG A 113 7.11 -21.35 -6.36
CA ARG A 113 7.89 -20.74 -7.44
C ARG A 113 7.00 -19.75 -8.17
N ILE A 114 7.49 -18.54 -8.36
CA ILE A 114 6.68 -17.45 -8.89
C ILE A 114 7.31 -16.86 -10.15
N LEU A 115 6.49 -16.69 -11.17
CA LEU A 115 6.81 -15.88 -12.34
C LEU A 115 6.22 -14.48 -12.18
N VAL A 116 7.08 -13.46 -12.25
CA VAL A 116 6.68 -12.06 -12.39
C VAL A 116 6.95 -11.64 -13.82
N HIS A 117 5.90 -11.24 -14.56
CA HIS A 117 6.06 -10.90 -15.97
C HIS A 117 5.31 -9.63 -16.37
N CYS A 118 5.72 -9.05 -17.49
CA CYS A 118 4.94 -8.05 -18.21
C CYS A 118 5.00 -8.38 -19.71
N ALA A 119 4.79 -7.40 -20.59
CA ALA A 119 4.91 -7.63 -22.03
C ALA A 119 6.31 -8.12 -22.44
N VAL A 120 7.35 -7.36 -22.07
CA VAL A 120 8.75 -7.61 -22.49
C VAL A 120 9.62 -8.13 -21.34
N GLY A 121 9.16 -8.00 -20.08
CA GLY A 121 9.90 -8.46 -18.91
C GLY A 121 11.09 -7.59 -18.53
N VAL A 122 10.99 -6.26 -18.77
CA VAL A 122 12.10 -5.30 -18.64
C VAL A 122 11.77 -4.14 -17.68
N SER A 123 10.58 -3.56 -17.77
CA SER A 123 10.19 -2.35 -17.02
C SER A 123 9.22 -2.66 -15.89
N ARG A 124 7.90 -2.74 -16.15
CA ARG A 124 6.85 -2.98 -15.13
C ARG A 124 7.14 -4.14 -14.16
N SER A 125 7.41 -5.34 -14.69
CA SER A 125 7.67 -6.53 -13.87
C SER A 125 8.97 -6.42 -13.09
N ALA A 126 10.01 -5.82 -13.69
CA ALA A 126 11.25 -5.56 -12.98
C ALA A 126 11.03 -4.59 -11.82
N THR A 127 10.21 -3.54 -12.00
CA THR A 127 9.85 -2.61 -10.91
C THR A 127 9.22 -3.34 -9.72
N LEU A 128 8.29 -4.28 -9.96
CA LEU A 128 7.65 -5.03 -8.87
C LEU A 128 8.64 -5.98 -8.16
N VAL A 129 9.53 -6.64 -8.91
CA VAL A 129 10.59 -7.48 -8.32
C VAL A 129 11.56 -6.64 -7.47
N LEU A 130 11.98 -5.47 -7.95
CA LEU A 130 12.84 -4.57 -7.20
C LEU A 130 12.17 -4.11 -5.90
N ALA A 131 10.89 -3.73 -5.97
CA ALA A 131 10.13 -3.35 -4.78
C ALA A 131 10.04 -4.49 -3.75
N TYR A 132 9.87 -5.74 -4.20
CA TYR A 132 9.91 -6.90 -3.30
C TYR A 132 11.24 -7.04 -2.56
N LEU A 133 12.37 -6.95 -3.28
CA LEU A 133 13.69 -7.02 -2.68
C LEU A 133 13.93 -5.88 -1.67
N MET A 134 13.43 -4.68 -1.96
CA MET A 134 13.53 -3.55 -1.04
C MET A 134 12.66 -3.75 0.21
N ILE A 135 11.41 -4.19 0.05
CA ILE A 135 10.42 -4.29 1.14
C ILE A 135 10.69 -5.48 2.05
N TYR A 136 10.98 -6.66 1.50
CA TYR A 136 11.09 -7.90 2.28
C TYR A 136 12.52 -8.33 2.58
N HIS A 137 13.50 -7.84 1.80
CA HIS A 137 14.92 -8.18 2.00
C HIS A 137 15.77 -6.96 2.40
N ASN A 138 15.14 -5.79 2.62
CA ASN A 138 15.78 -4.55 3.06
C ASN A 138 16.94 -4.10 2.16
N PHE A 139 16.93 -4.45 0.87
CA PHE A 139 17.93 -3.95 -0.05
C PHE A 139 17.70 -2.45 -0.33
N PRO A 140 18.74 -1.60 -0.26
CA PRO A 140 18.72 -0.30 -0.92
C PRO A 140 18.44 -0.46 -2.41
N LEU A 141 17.80 0.51 -3.05
CA LEU A 141 17.38 0.41 -4.46
C LEU A 141 18.54 0.04 -5.39
N LEU A 142 19.71 0.65 -5.18
CA LEU A 142 20.89 0.36 -6.01
C LEU A 142 21.33 -1.11 -5.91
N GLU A 143 21.29 -1.68 -4.71
CA GLU A 143 21.68 -3.07 -4.48
C GLU A 143 20.63 -4.04 -5.02
N ALA A 144 19.34 -3.72 -4.87
CA ALA A 144 18.27 -4.47 -5.52
C ALA A 144 18.44 -4.51 -7.06
N ILE A 145 18.78 -3.36 -7.67
CA ILE A 145 19.06 -3.28 -9.11
C ILE A 145 20.25 -4.14 -9.49
N LYS A 146 21.38 -4.02 -8.77
CA LYS A 146 22.57 -4.84 -9.05
C LYS A 146 22.24 -6.32 -8.97
N LYS A 147 21.50 -6.74 -7.95
CA LYS A 147 21.14 -8.14 -7.72
C LYS A 147 20.33 -8.75 -8.86
N VAL A 148 19.27 -8.07 -9.31
CA VAL A 148 18.46 -8.55 -10.44
C VAL A 148 19.28 -8.57 -11.74
N LYS A 149 20.14 -7.58 -11.93
CA LYS A 149 20.99 -7.45 -13.12
C LYS A 149 22.10 -8.49 -13.24
N GLU A 150 22.41 -9.23 -12.18
CA GLU A 150 23.31 -10.39 -12.25
C GLU A 150 22.77 -11.44 -13.24
N ASN A 151 21.44 -11.59 -13.29
CA ASN A 151 20.79 -12.67 -14.04
C ASN A 151 19.96 -12.18 -15.24
N ARG A 152 19.43 -10.95 -15.20
CA ARG A 152 18.56 -10.44 -16.27
C ARG A 152 18.75 -8.94 -16.54
N TRP A 153 18.76 -8.58 -17.82
CA TRP A 153 18.72 -7.17 -18.19
C TRP A 153 17.34 -6.56 -17.90
N ILE A 154 17.34 -5.48 -17.12
CA ILE A 154 16.14 -4.74 -16.72
C ILE A 154 16.32 -3.25 -16.98
N PHE A 155 15.22 -2.56 -17.24
CA PHE A 155 15.22 -1.11 -17.45
C PHE A 155 13.83 -0.52 -17.11
N PRO A 156 13.50 -0.35 -15.81
CA PRO A 156 12.33 0.40 -15.40
C PRO A 156 12.32 1.80 -16.03
N ASN A 157 11.15 2.24 -16.50
CA ASN A 157 11.03 3.59 -17.05
C ASN A 157 11.31 4.67 -15.97
N ARG A 158 11.55 5.92 -16.42
CA ARG A 158 11.93 7.03 -15.52
C ARG A 158 10.91 7.32 -14.42
N GLY A 159 9.61 7.15 -14.69
CA GLY A 159 8.55 7.34 -13.69
C GLY A 159 8.63 6.30 -12.60
N PHE A 160 8.83 5.03 -12.97
CA PHE A 160 9.01 3.94 -12.02
C PHE A 160 10.29 4.06 -11.21
N LEU A 161 11.40 4.51 -11.81
CA LEU A 161 12.62 4.79 -11.05
C LEU A 161 12.40 5.89 -10.00
N LYS A 162 11.62 6.94 -10.30
CA LYS A 162 11.25 7.95 -9.30
C LYS A 162 10.44 7.34 -8.16
N GLN A 163 9.47 6.48 -8.47
CA GLN A 163 8.64 5.81 -7.48
C GLN A 163 9.44 4.83 -6.60
N LEU A 164 10.38 4.09 -7.19
CA LEU A 164 11.32 3.23 -6.45
C LEU A 164 12.26 4.04 -5.57
N ARG A 165 12.80 5.18 -6.03
CA ARG A 165 13.57 6.10 -5.17
C ARG A 165 12.73 6.60 -4.00
N ALA A 166 11.47 6.96 -4.25
CA ALA A 166 10.55 7.38 -3.20
C ALA A 166 10.25 6.26 -2.20
N LEU A 167 10.16 5.00 -2.66
CA LEU A 167 10.08 3.83 -1.78
C LEU A 167 11.35 3.67 -0.95
N ASP A 168 12.54 3.77 -1.56
CA ASP A 168 13.84 3.62 -0.88
C ASP A 168 14.00 4.63 0.25
N MET A 169 13.74 5.92 -0.04
CA MET A 169 13.76 6.98 0.97
C MET A 169 12.79 6.70 2.13
N ARG A 170 11.56 6.25 1.82
CA ARG A 170 10.56 5.94 2.85
C ARG A 170 11.00 4.77 3.74
N LEU A 171 11.48 3.67 3.15
CA LEU A 171 11.95 2.51 3.90
C LEU A 171 13.17 2.86 4.75
N HIS A 172 14.12 3.62 4.21
CA HIS A 172 15.29 4.05 4.96
C HIS A 172 14.92 4.94 6.14
N GLN A 173 14.11 5.98 5.92
CA GLN A 173 13.61 6.84 7.00
C GLN A 173 12.88 6.05 8.09
N ARG A 174 12.11 5.02 7.71
CA ARG A 174 11.44 4.14 8.66
C ARG A 174 12.46 3.36 9.50
N LEU A 175 13.46 2.75 8.88
CA LEU A 175 14.53 2.04 9.59
C LEU A 175 15.31 2.95 10.54
N GLU A 176 15.69 4.14 10.10
CA GLU A 176 16.37 5.13 10.94
C GLU A 176 15.53 5.56 12.14
N ARG A 177 14.23 5.82 11.95
CA ARG A 177 13.32 6.17 13.04
C ARG A 177 13.17 5.03 14.04
N MET A 178 13.02 3.81 13.55
CA MET A 178 12.97 2.62 14.40
C MET A 178 14.27 2.44 15.19
N ALA A 179 15.43 2.73 14.58
CA ALA A 179 16.72 2.73 15.28
C ALA A 179 16.81 3.86 16.31
N ALA A 180 16.49 5.10 15.93
CA ALA A 180 16.52 6.27 16.82
C ALA A 180 15.58 6.12 18.03
N ALA A 181 14.39 5.55 17.82
CA ALA A 181 13.44 5.24 18.89
C ALA A 181 14.01 4.21 19.90
N LYS A 182 14.87 3.28 19.46
CA LYS A 182 15.56 2.33 20.35
C LYS A 182 16.69 2.96 21.15
N PHE A 183 17.37 4.00 20.62
CA PHE A 183 18.54 4.63 21.26
C PHE A 183 18.22 5.83 22.15
N SER A 184 17.10 6.52 21.95
CA SER A 184 16.69 7.63 22.80
C SER A 184 16.01 7.11 24.08
N LYS A 185 16.59 7.37 25.26
CA LYS A 185 15.98 7.11 26.59
C LYS A 185 14.63 7.83 26.85
N LYS A 186 14.01 8.44 25.83
CA LYS A 186 12.66 9.01 25.91
C LYS A 186 11.62 7.89 25.77
N GLU A 187 10.64 7.89 26.65
CA GLU A 187 9.49 6.99 26.63
C GLU A 187 8.59 7.35 25.44
N TYR A 188 8.98 6.91 24.25
CA TYR A 188 8.12 6.97 23.08
C TYR A 188 6.98 5.98 23.24
N LEU A 189 5.81 6.39 22.78
CA LEU A 189 4.61 5.57 22.79
C LEU A 189 4.88 4.32 21.96
N SER A 190 4.81 3.14 22.57
CA SER A 190 4.93 1.88 21.85
C SER A 190 3.57 1.42 21.34
N VAL A 191 3.56 0.44 20.43
CA VAL A 191 2.33 -0.24 20.02
C VAL A 191 1.59 -0.80 21.24
N LYS A 192 2.32 -1.34 22.24
CA LYS A 192 1.71 -1.85 23.48
C LYS A 192 1.07 -0.74 24.32
N ASP A 193 1.62 0.46 24.32
CA ASP A 193 1.03 1.58 25.05
C ASP A 193 -0.24 2.07 24.36
N LEU A 194 -0.29 2.02 23.03
CA LEU A 194 -1.52 2.28 22.27
C LEU A 194 -2.58 1.21 22.51
N GLU A 195 -2.20 -0.06 22.50
CA GLU A 195 -3.11 -1.17 22.84
C GLU A 195 -3.76 -0.95 24.21
N LYS A 196 -2.99 -0.59 25.25
CA LYS A 196 -3.56 -0.25 26.57
C LYS A 196 -4.59 0.88 26.52
N VAL A 197 -4.36 1.90 25.69
CA VAL A 197 -5.34 3.00 25.51
C VAL A 197 -6.59 2.49 24.80
N LEU A 198 -6.46 1.63 23.79
CA LEU A 198 -7.59 1.04 23.08
C LEU A 198 -8.41 0.11 23.99
N ASP A 199 -7.74 -0.71 24.82
CA ASP A 199 -8.36 -1.65 25.77
C ASP A 199 -9.17 -0.94 26.88
N SER A 200 -8.91 0.36 27.08
CA SER A 200 -9.70 1.20 27.99
C SER A 200 -11.09 1.55 27.45
N CYS A 201 -11.33 1.41 26.13
CA CYS A 201 -12.64 1.63 25.53
C CYS A 201 -13.63 0.53 25.98
N LYS A 202 -14.82 0.94 26.41
CA LYS A 202 -15.91 0.05 26.86
C LYS A 202 -17.18 0.17 26.01
N LEU A 203 -17.08 0.82 24.86
CA LEU A 203 -18.22 0.99 23.96
C LEU A 203 -18.45 -0.27 23.12
N ASP A 204 -19.70 -0.52 22.77
CA ASP A 204 -20.06 -1.55 21.81
C ASP A 204 -19.77 -1.09 20.37
N LEU A 205 -19.61 -2.07 19.48
CA LEU A 205 -19.38 -1.81 18.07
C LEU A 205 -20.71 -1.69 17.31
N HIS A 206 -21.20 -0.45 17.15
CA HIS A 206 -22.39 -0.20 16.34
C HIS A 206 -22.10 -0.26 14.83
N GLN A 207 -23.15 -0.22 14.03
CA GLN A 207 -22.99 -0.18 12.56
C GLN A 207 -22.34 1.12 12.08
N ILE A 208 -22.61 2.24 12.75
CA ILE A 208 -22.08 3.56 12.43
C ILE A 208 -22.08 4.43 13.69
N ASP A 209 -21.03 5.22 13.88
CA ASP A 209 -20.99 6.26 14.91
C ASP A 209 -20.30 7.52 14.36
N GLU A 210 -20.77 8.69 14.78
CA GLU A 210 -20.09 9.96 14.54
C GLU A 210 -18.93 10.11 15.51
N VAL A 211 -17.70 10.01 15.02
CA VAL A 211 -16.49 10.01 15.86
C VAL A 211 -15.80 11.37 15.95
N TRP A 212 -16.16 12.27 15.05
CA TRP A 212 -15.70 13.66 14.98
C TRP A 212 -16.75 14.46 14.18
N PRO A 213 -16.92 15.78 14.38
CA PRO A 213 -17.95 16.54 13.65
C PRO A 213 -18.00 16.24 12.15
N ASN A 214 -19.13 15.70 11.70
CA ASN A 214 -19.41 15.27 10.33
C ASN A 214 -18.54 14.12 9.76
N ILE A 215 -17.76 13.43 10.61
CA ILE A 215 -17.00 12.23 10.26
C ILE A 215 -17.60 11.03 10.97
N TYR A 216 -18.10 10.09 10.18
CA TYR A 216 -18.68 8.85 10.64
C TYR A 216 -17.74 7.69 10.36
N ILE A 217 -17.58 6.78 11.33
CA ILE A 217 -16.97 5.47 11.07
C ILE A 217 -18.08 4.43 11.08
N GLY A 218 -18.09 3.54 10.08
CA GLY A 218 -19.07 2.48 9.99
C GLY A 218 -18.55 1.16 9.43
N ASN A 219 -19.40 0.16 9.47
CA ASN A 219 -19.15 -1.17 8.92
C ASN A 219 -19.70 -1.30 7.49
N VAL A 220 -19.51 -2.47 6.89
CA VAL A 220 -19.95 -2.72 5.52
C VAL A 220 -21.48 -2.75 5.35
N ALA A 221 -22.22 -3.14 6.39
CA ALA A 221 -23.67 -3.24 6.34
C ALA A 221 -24.33 -1.86 6.16
N ILE A 222 -23.93 -0.87 6.95
CA ILE A 222 -24.44 0.50 6.78
C ILE A 222 -23.96 1.12 5.47
N ALA A 223 -22.72 0.85 5.06
CA ALA A 223 -22.14 1.41 3.84
C ALA A 223 -22.87 0.97 2.58
N GLN A 224 -23.47 -0.22 2.58
CA GLN A 224 -24.27 -0.73 1.45
C GLN A 224 -25.73 -0.30 1.51
N ASN A 225 -26.20 0.28 2.62
CA ASN A 225 -27.56 0.80 2.77
C ASN A 225 -27.66 2.27 2.32
N ARG A 226 -27.75 2.48 1.00
CA ARG A 226 -27.82 3.82 0.39
C ARG A 226 -28.98 4.67 0.93
N THR A 227 -30.11 4.07 1.27
CA THR A 227 -31.26 4.77 1.84
C THR A 227 -30.97 5.28 3.23
N ALA A 228 -30.33 4.46 4.09
CA ALA A 228 -29.90 4.89 5.42
C ALA A 228 -28.85 6.01 5.33
N LEU A 229 -27.87 5.89 4.43
CA LEU A 229 -26.86 6.93 4.21
C LEU A 229 -27.48 8.27 3.80
N GLN A 230 -28.48 8.26 2.92
CA GLN A 230 -29.22 9.47 2.53
C GLN A 230 -29.97 10.08 3.71
N ARG A 231 -30.65 9.27 4.53
CA ARG A 231 -31.36 9.74 5.73
C ARG A 231 -30.42 10.37 6.76
N LEU A 232 -29.19 9.86 6.87
CA LEU A 232 -28.14 10.44 7.71
C LEU A 232 -27.51 11.71 7.11
N GLY A 233 -27.81 12.02 5.85
CA GLY A 233 -27.22 13.13 5.12
C GLY A 233 -25.75 12.91 4.74
N ILE A 234 -25.31 11.64 4.62
CA ILE A 234 -23.96 11.34 4.16
C ILE A 234 -23.83 11.76 2.69
N THR A 235 -22.75 12.48 2.38
CA THR A 235 -22.47 13.04 1.05
C THR A 235 -21.21 12.43 0.42
N HIS A 236 -20.27 11.97 1.24
CA HIS A 236 -18.99 11.40 0.80
C HIS A 236 -18.77 10.03 1.44
N ILE A 237 -18.15 9.12 0.70
CA ILE A 237 -17.87 7.76 1.15
C ILE A 237 -16.41 7.43 0.87
N LEU A 238 -15.66 7.18 1.94
CA LEU A 238 -14.32 6.61 1.89
C LEU A 238 -14.40 5.12 2.26
N ASN A 239 -14.22 4.24 1.27
CA ASN A 239 -14.18 2.80 1.48
C ASN A 239 -12.73 2.34 1.65
N ALA A 240 -12.34 2.07 2.90
CA ALA A 240 -11.00 1.57 3.24
C ALA A 240 -10.84 0.05 3.02
N ALA A 241 -11.78 -0.60 2.36
CA ALA A 241 -11.77 -2.03 2.04
C ALA A 241 -12.31 -2.27 0.62
N HIS A 242 -12.06 -1.36 -0.32
CA HIS A 242 -12.58 -1.47 -1.69
C HIS A 242 -12.12 -2.77 -2.35
N SER A 243 -13.02 -3.44 -3.07
CA SER A 243 -12.77 -4.71 -3.75
C SER A 243 -12.38 -5.88 -2.84
N LYS A 244 -12.51 -5.75 -1.51
CA LYS A 244 -12.36 -6.88 -0.58
C LYS A 244 -13.67 -7.65 -0.46
N ARG A 245 -13.58 -8.96 -0.19
CA ARG A 245 -14.75 -9.85 -0.11
C ARG A 245 -15.81 -9.27 0.83
N GLY A 246 -17.04 -9.12 0.31
CA GLY A 246 -18.18 -8.55 1.04
C GLY A 246 -18.24 -7.02 1.04
N SER A 247 -17.19 -6.30 0.63
CA SER A 247 -17.16 -4.84 0.51
C SER A 247 -17.50 -4.39 -0.91
N ILE A 248 -18.80 -4.29 -1.19
CA ILE A 248 -19.33 -3.79 -2.45
C ILE A 248 -19.39 -2.26 -2.39
N GLY A 249 -18.94 -1.60 -3.45
CA GLY A 249 -19.08 -0.15 -3.60
C GLY A 249 -18.08 0.42 -4.61
N ASP A 250 -18.61 1.28 -5.47
CA ASP A 250 -17.89 2.17 -6.37
C ASP A 250 -18.79 3.39 -6.69
N GLN A 251 -18.31 4.30 -7.54
CA GLN A 251 -19.09 5.48 -7.92
C GLN A 251 -20.41 5.12 -8.64
N SER A 252 -20.46 3.98 -9.35
CA SER A 252 -21.67 3.50 -10.03
C SER A 252 -22.71 2.99 -9.01
N PHE A 253 -22.28 2.18 -8.06
CA PHE A 253 -23.11 1.67 -6.97
C PHE A 253 -23.76 2.81 -6.17
N TYR A 254 -22.98 3.85 -5.85
CA TYR A 254 -23.47 4.98 -5.08
C TYR A 254 -24.24 6.01 -5.92
N GLY A 255 -23.99 6.08 -7.23
CA GLY A 255 -24.60 7.05 -8.13
C GLY A 255 -24.14 8.48 -7.85
N THR A 256 -24.87 9.48 -8.35
CA THR A 256 -24.47 10.91 -8.26
C THR A 256 -24.72 11.56 -6.89
N LYS A 257 -25.45 10.87 -5.99
CA LYS A 257 -25.79 11.38 -4.66
C LYS A 257 -24.63 11.35 -3.67
N PHE A 258 -23.60 10.56 -3.95
CA PHE A 258 -22.42 10.46 -3.10
C PHE A 258 -21.15 10.63 -3.92
N VAL A 259 -20.13 11.24 -3.34
CA VAL A 259 -18.77 11.21 -3.89
C VAL A 259 -18.03 10.04 -3.27
N TYR A 260 -17.49 9.16 -4.11
CA TYR A 260 -16.85 7.92 -3.68
C TYR A 260 -15.32 7.97 -3.81
N PHE A 261 -14.62 7.48 -2.79
CA PHE A 261 -13.19 7.18 -2.87
C PHE A 261 -12.88 5.80 -2.25
N GLY A 262 -12.40 4.88 -3.09
CA GLY A 262 -12.09 3.51 -2.70
C GLY A 262 -10.59 3.28 -2.53
N ILE A 263 -10.20 2.73 -1.38
CA ILE A 263 -8.84 2.29 -1.08
C ILE A 263 -8.87 0.76 -0.95
N PRO A 264 -8.11 0.02 -1.79
CA PRO A 264 -8.11 -1.44 -1.78
C PRO A 264 -7.22 -2.03 -0.67
N ALA A 265 -7.43 -1.58 0.58
CA ALA A 265 -6.57 -1.95 1.70
C ALA A 265 -6.90 -3.31 2.32
N ASP A 266 -5.85 -4.13 2.48
CA ASP A 266 -5.89 -5.37 3.25
C ASP A 266 -5.75 -5.07 4.75
N ASP A 267 -6.48 -5.83 5.58
CA ASP A 267 -6.35 -5.73 7.04
C ASP A 267 -5.26 -6.69 7.53
N SER A 268 -4.05 -6.52 6.99
CA SER A 268 -2.92 -7.40 7.30
C SER A 268 -1.83 -6.66 8.05
N THR A 269 -0.96 -7.42 8.71
CA THR A 269 0.23 -6.91 9.38
C THR A 269 1.33 -6.49 8.40
N HIS A 270 1.11 -6.59 7.10
CA HIS A 270 2.11 -6.29 6.06
C HIS A 270 1.64 -5.23 5.06
N PHE A 271 0.34 -4.93 5.02
CA PHE A 271 -0.19 -3.91 4.13
C PHE A 271 0.30 -2.52 4.54
N ASP A 272 0.96 -1.81 3.63
CA ASP A 272 1.41 -0.44 3.87
C ASP A 272 0.26 0.56 3.67
N LEU A 273 -0.46 0.86 4.75
CA LEU A 273 -1.55 1.83 4.73
C LEU A 273 -1.06 3.29 4.74
N ASP A 274 0.22 3.55 5.04
CA ASP A 274 0.80 4.90 5.11
C ASP A 274 0.71 5.63 3.77
N ILE A 275 0.86 4.89 2.66
CA ILE A 275 0.72 5.44 1.31
C ILE A 275 -0.65 6.10 1.06
N TYR A 276 -1.67 5.72 1.85
CA TYR A 276 -3.02 6.25 1.77
C TYR A 276 -3.35 7.28 2.85
N PHE A 277 -2.49 7.52 3.84
CA PHE A 277 -2.76 8.48 4.91
C PHE A 277 -3.05 9.87 4.36
N ARG A 278 -2.18 10.39 3.49
CA ARG A 278 -2.36 11.72 2.90
C ARG A 278 -3.53 11.77 1.90
N PRO A 279 -3.64 10.87 0.89
CA PRO A 279 -4.79 10.87 -0.01
C PRO A 279 -6.14 10.75 0.71
N ALA A 280 -6.26 9.89 1.71
CA ALA A 280 -7.50 9.72 2.46
C ALA A 280 -7.81 10.94 3.33
N ALA A 281 -6.80 11.51 4.00
CA ALA A 281 -6.96 12.72 4.80
C ALA A 281 -7.37 13.93 3.93
N ASP A 282 -6.77 14.07 2.75
CA ASP A 282 -7.13 15.14 1.79
C ASP A 282 -8.57 14.97 1.31
N PHE A 283 -9.02 13.74 1.04
CA PHE A 283 -10.41 13.45 0.68
C PHE A 283 -11.39 13.77 1.81
N ILE A 284 -11.08 13.34 3.05
CA ILE A 284 -11.86 13.67 4.25
C ILE A 284 -11.96 15.19 4.42
N HIS A 285 -10.83 15.90 4.30
CA HIS A 285 -10.80 17.36 4.44
C HIS A 285 -11.64 18.07 3.38
N LYS A 286 -11.56 17.62 2.12
CA LYS A 286 -12.36 18.16 1.02
C LYS A 286 -13.85 17.92 1.25
N ALA A 287 -14.23 16.74 1.73
CA ALA A 287 -15.62 16.44 2.07
C ALA A 287 -16.17 17.42 3.10
N LEU A 288 -15.42 17.66 4.20
CA LEU A 288 -15.83 18.56 5.27
C LEU A 288 -15.84 20.06 4.89
N LYS A 289 -15.13 20.44 3.82
CA LYS A 289 -15.20 21.79 3.25
C LYS A 289 -16.38 22.00 2.31
N THR A 290 -17.06 20.94 1.90
CA THR A 290 -18.26 21.04 1.06
C THR A 290 -19.44 21.48 1.94
N PRO A 291 -20.34 22.37 1.46
CA PRO A 291 -21.57 22.68 2.18
C PRO A 291 -22.34 21.41 2.54
N ASP A 292 -22.78 21.31 3.80
CA ASP A 292 -23.45 20.12 4.37
C ASP A 292 -22.65 18.81 4.25
N GLY A 293 -21.34 18.93 4.05
CA GLY A 293 -20.43 17.82 3.82
C GLY A 293 -20.30 16.90 5.02
N LYS A 294 -20.95 15.72 4.94
CA LYS A 294 -20.76 14.59 5.87
C LYS A 294 -20.10 13.41 5.17
N ILE A 295 -19.12 12.81 5.82
CA ILE A 295 -18.35 11.68 5.28
C ILE A 295 -18.50 10.42 6.13
N LEU A 296 -18.79 9.31 5.46
CA LEU A 296 -18.63 7.97 6.02
C LEU A 296 -17.26 7.40 5.63
N VAL A 297 -16.47 7.05 6.62
CA VAL A 297 -15.22 6.28 6.47
C VAL A 297 -15.47 4.86 6.97
N HIS A 298 -15.52 3.87 6.08
CA HIS A 298 -15.86 2.51 6.45
C HIS A 298 -14.82 1.48 6.00
N CYS A 299 -14.82 0.33 6.66
CA CYS A 299 -14.18 -0.89 6.19
C CYS A 299 -15.15 -2.06 6.36
N ILE A 300 -14.67 -3.29 6.57
CA ILE A 300 -15.57 -4.43 6.81
C ILE A 300 -16.31 -4.27 8.15
N MET A 301 -15.56 -4.08 9.24
CA MET A 301 -16.14 -3.97 10.61
C MET A 301 -16.20 -2.53 11.13
N GLY A 302 -15.57 -1.57 10.45
CA GLY A 302 -15.44 -0.21 10.97
C GLY A 302 -14.55 -0.11 12.21
N MET A 303 -13.53 -0.98 12.31
CA MET A 303 -12.66 -1.12 13.50
C MET A 303 -11.20 -0.76 13.25
N SER A 304 -10.60 -1.34 12.20
CA SER A 304 -9.15 -1.24 11.94
C SER A 304 -8.85 -0.23 10.82
N ARG A 305 -8.84 -0.63 9.54
CA ARG A 305 -8.51 0.23 8.38
C ARG A 305 -9.17 1.61 8.39
N SER A 306 -10.49 1.66 8.60
CA SER A 306 -11.26 2.92 8.58
C SER A 306 -10.87 3.84 9.73
N SER A 307 -10.70 3.30 10.94
CA SER A 307 -10.30 4.10 12.10
C SER A 307 -8.86 4.59 11.95
N THR A 308 -7.96 3.79 11.38
CA THR A 308 -6.59 4.22 11.06
C THR A 308 -6.58 5.46 10.16
N LEU A 309 -7.39 5.47 9.09
CA LEU A 309 -7.44 6.62 8.17
C LEU A 309 -8.06 7.87 8.82
N VAL A 310 -9.06 7.70 9.70
CA VAL A 310 -9.61 8.82 10.48
C VAL A 310 -8.58 9.36 11.49
N LEU A 311 -7.85 8.49 12.18
CA LEU A 311 -6.77 8.90 13.09
C LEU A 311 -5.68 9.66 12.33
N ALA A 312 -5.25 9.16 11.18
CA ALA A 312 -4.28 9.85 10.32
C ALA A 312 -4.77 11.23 9.88
N TYR A 313 -6.06 11.37 9.53
CA TYR A 313 -6.66 12.68 9.23
C TYR A 313 -6.58 13.64 10.42
N LEU A 314 -6.97 13.20 11.63
CA LEU A 314 -6.89 14.03 12.83
C LEU A 314 -5.46 14.47 13.14
N MET A 315 -4.47 13.61 12.90
CA MET A 315 -3.06 13.96 13.06
C MET A 315 -2.58 14.97 12.01
N LEU A 316 -2.93 14.76 10.74
CA LEU A 316 -2.45 15.56 9.61
C LEU A 316 -3.12 16.95 9.53
N TYR A 317 -4.43 17.04 9.75
CA TYR A 317 -5.22 18.26 9.54
C TYR A 317 -5.64 18.96 10.83
N HIS A 318 -5.72 18.24 11.95
CA HIS A 318 -6.00 18.83 13.27
C HIS A 318 -4.77 18.87 14.18
N HIS A 319 -3.60 18.50 13.66
CA HIS A 319 -2.30 18.53 14.36
C HIS A 319 -2.32 17.81 15.72
N MET A 320 -3.13 16.75 15.81
CA MET A 320 -3.35 16.04 17.04
C MET A 320 -2.28 14.98 17.27
N PRO A 321 -1.65 14.89 18.46
CA PRO A 321 -0.81 13.76 18.79
C PRO A 321 -1.61 12.45 18.71
N LEU A 322 -1.00 11.37 18.24
CA LEU A 322 -1.69 10.08 18.03
C LEU A 322 -2.47 9.60 19.26
N ARG A 323 -1.87 9.67 20.46
CA ARG A 323 -2.54 9.28 21.70
C ARG A 323 -3.85 10.04 21.93
N SER A 324 -3.83 11.34 21.69
CA SER A 324 -4.99 12.21 21.85
C SER A 324 -6.05 11.96 20.78
N ALA A 325 -5.64 11.65 19.54
CA ALA A 325 -6.55 11.26 18.47
C ALA A 325 -7.28 9.96 18.81
N ILE A 326 -6.56 8.94 19.30
CA ILE A 326 -7.16 7.68 19.77
C ILE A 326 -8.15 7.96 20.90
N GLN A 327 -7.73 8.70 21.94
CA GLN A 327 -8.58 9.03 23.07
C GLN A 327 -9.89 9.71 22.68
N LYS A 328 -9.87 10.60 21.67
CA LYS A 328 -11.09 11.24 21.16
C LYS A 328 -11.99 10.28 20.41
N VAL A 329 -11.44 9.42 19.54
CA VAL A 329 -12.25 8.48 18.76
C VAL A 329 -12.87 7.40 19.65
N ILE A 330 -12.12 6.86 20.63
CA ILE A 330 -12.63 5.81 21.53
C ILE A 330 -13.70 6.30 22.52
N GLN A 331 -13.89 7.60 22.66
CA GLN A 331 -15.03 8.17 23.40
C GLN A 331 -16.35 8.05 22.63
N LYS A 332 -16.29 7.78 21.32
CA LYS A 332 -17.46 7.73 20.43
C LYS A 332 -17.68 6.36 19.81
N ARG A 333 -16.62 5.58 19.60
CA ARG A 333 -16.70 4.26 18.97
C ARG A 333 -15.55 3.35 19.40
N ALA A 334 -15.84 2.07 19.60
CA ALA A 334 -14.80 1.05 19.71
C ALA A 334 -14.02 0.90 18.39
N ILE A 335 -12.71 1.09 18.46
CA ILE A 335 -11.79 0.92 17.34
C ILE A 335 -10.62 0.02 17.76
N TYR A 336 -10.04 -0.70 16.81
CA TYR A 336 -8.88 -1.53 17.06
C TYR A 336 -8.05 -1.70 15.78
N PRO A 337 -7.23 -0.69 15.40
CA PRO A 337 -6.24 -0.85 14.34
C PRO A 337 -5.32 -2.04 14.61
N ASN A 338 -4.97 -2.80 13.58
CA ASN A 338 -3.98 -3.86 13.73
C ASN A 338 -2.59 -3.29 14.11
N ARG A 339 -1.70 -4.16 14.61
CA ARG A 339 -0.38 -3.75 15.10
C ARG A 339 0.47 -3.01 14.07
N ASN A 340 0.42 -3.42 12.79
CA ASN A 340 1.15 -2.74 11.74
C ASN A 340 0.60 -1.34 11.52
N PHE A 341 -0.71 -1.15 11.51
CA PHE A 341 -1.31 0.18 11.38
C PHE A 341 -1.05 1.09 12.58
N LEU A 342 -1.01 0.53 13.80
CA LEU A 342 -0.55 1.29 14.97
C LEU A 342 0.91 1.72 14.81
N ALA A 343 1.78 0.85 14.29
CA ALA A 343 3.17 1.20 14.01
C ALA A 343 3.27 2.29 12.93
N LEU A 344 2.50 2.21 11.84
CA LEU A 344 2.46 3.26 10.81
C LEU A 344 1.96 4.60 11.36
N LEU A 345 0.96 4.58 12.24
CA LEU A 345 0.50 5.80 12.91
C LEU A 345 1.55 6.37 13.86
N LEU A 346 2.31 5.53 14.58
CA LEU A 346 3.44 5.98 15.39
C LEU A 346 4.54 6.60 14.53
N ASP A 347 4.85 5.99 13.39
CA ASP A 347 5.77 6.53 12.41
C ASP A 347 5.31 7.91 11.93
N LEU A 348 4.00 8.09 11.66
CA LEU A 348 3.41 9.38 11.31
C LEU A 348 3.51 10.41 12.46
N ASP A 349 3.23 10.00 13.71
CA ASP A 349 3.30 10.88 14.89
C ASP A 349 4.73 11.41 15.09
N LEU A 350 5.73 10.54 14.91
CA LEU A 350 7.15 10.91 14.92
C LEU A 350 7.48 11.89 13.78
N GLN A 351 7.02 11.61 12.55
CA GLN A 351 7.23 12.51 11.41
C GLN A 351 6.71 13.92 11.68
N LEU A 352 5.52 14.04 12.26
CA LEU A 352 4.88 15.32 12.54
C LEU A 352 5.58 16.08 13.68
N LYS A 353 6.18 15.38 14.65
CA LYS A 353 7.00 15.98 15.72
C LYS A 353 8.37 16.45 15.24
N SER A 354 8.96 15.76 14.26
CA SER A 354 10.29 16.08 13.72
C SER A 354 10.30 17.23 12.70
N LYS A 355 9.15 17.64 12.18
CA LYS A 355 9.08 18.82 11.31
C LYS A 355 9.35 20.08 12.15
N PRO A 356 10.37 20.91 11.84
CA PRO A 356 10.54 22.17 12.52
C PRO A 356 9.27 23.00 12.31
N LYS A 357 8.73 23.56 13.40
CA LYS A 357 7.69 24.58 13.30
C LYS A 357 8.30 25.71 12.46
N THR A 358 7.87 25.85 11.21
CA THR A 358 8.21 27.04 10.43
C THR A 358 7.70 28.22 11.22
N CYS A 359 8.64 28.98 11.78
CA CYS A 359 8.37 30.23 12.47
C CYS A 359 7.80 31.18 11.41
N THR A 360 6.51 31.44 11.43
CA THR A 360 5.93 32.60 10.76
C THR A 360 6.48 33.82 11.51
N LEU A 361 7.58 34.37 11.02
CA LEU A 361 7.97 35.73 11.37
C LEU A 361 6.92 36.67 10.77
N LEU A 362 6.46 37.58 11.62
CA LEU A 362 5.39 38.56 11.47
C LEU A 362 5.41 39.34 10.15
#